data_AF-A0A7C6P1P8-F1
#
_entry.id   AF-A0A7C6P1P8-F1
#
_cell.length_a   1.000
_cell.length_b   1.000
_cell.length_c   1.000
_cell.angle_alpha   90.00
_cell.angle_beta   90.00
_cell.angle_gamma   90.00
#
_symmetry.space_group_name_H-M   'P 1'
#
loop_
_entity.id
_entity.type
_entity.pdbx_description
1 polymer ?
#
loop_
_entity_poly.entity_id
_entity_poly.type
_entity_poly.pdbx_seq_one_letter_code
_entity_poly.pdbx_strand_id
1 'polypeptide(L)'
;MEEIKEVWDTEREAMEDKFEKLRDELKIAVCQYSDYNDYWGMLEGLLESYDESLEHYDFEAWFSGGGKDSRGKLTVRAMKMLRLTTGLFQEIHDLAELRLKRAVDNILEAGEEAQKEILGLEINQEVVDRIFEQLYDLEYRYHMEEAYEGFLEFVKDIAGKEKP
;
A
#
# COMPACT_ATOMS: atom_id res chain seq x y z
N MET A 1 5.87 -30.88 -37.78
CA MET A 1 5.46 -29.46 -37.84
C MET A 1 4.25 -29.21 -36.94
N GLU A 2 3.27 -30.12 -36.90
CA GLU A 2 2.10 -30.01 -36.02
C GLU A 2 2.45 -30.15 -34.54
N GLU A 3 3.27 -31.14 -34.16
CA GLU A 3 3.76 -31.32 -32.77
C GLU A 3 4.62 -30.14 -32.26
N ILE A 4 5.36 -29.47 -33.15
CA ILE A 4 6.13 -28.28 -32.76
C ILE A 4 5.17 -27.12 -32.52
N LYS A 5 4.12 -26.96 -33.31
CA LYS A 5 3.14 -25.89 -33.07
C LYS A 5 2.38 -26.08 -31.74
N GLU A 6 2.00 -27.30 -31.44
CA GLU A 6 1.23 -27.66 -30.23
C GLU A 6 2.01 -27.41 -28.92
N VAL A 7 3.32 -27.69 -28.90
CA VAL A 7 4.18 -27.40 -27.75
C VAL A 7 4.31 -25.89 -27.51
N TRP A 8 4.47 -25.11 -28.58
CA TRP A 8 4.62 -23.66 -28.47
C TRP A 8 3.32 -22.98 -28.05
N ASP A 9 2.17 -23.49 -28.52
CA ASP A 9 0.86 -23.00 -28.10
C ASP A 9 0.62 -23.31 -26.60
N THR A 10 1.06 -24.48 -26.10
CA THR A 10 0.94 -24.88 -24.68
C THR A 10 1.87 -24.07 -23.75
N GLU A 11 3.12 -23.85 -24.16
CA GLU A 11 4.08 -23.05 -23.37
C GLU A 11 3.64 -21.58 -23.30
N ARG A 12 3.03 -21.07 -24.36
CA ARG A 12 2.45 -19.72 -24.40
C ARG A 12 1.25 -19.59 -23.48
N GLU A 13 0.30 -20.53 -23.52
CA GLU A 13 -0.86 -20.54 -22.63
C GLU A 13 -0.44 -20.58 -21.15
N ALA A 14 0.54 -21.42 -20.81
CA ALA A 14 1.08 -21.48 -19.45
C ALA A 14 1.78 -20.18 -19.00
N MET A 15 2.37 -19.43 -19.95
CA MET A 15 2.99 -18.14 -19.68
C MET A 15 1.95 -17.03 -19.46
N GLU A 16 0.91 -17.00 -20.30
CA GLU A 16 -0.22 -16.07 -20.17
C GLU A 16 -0.93 -16.28 -18.82
N ASP A 17 -1.17 -17.53 -18.41
CA ASP A 17 -1.70 -17.90 -17.09
C ASP A 17 -0.82 -17.42 -15.92
N LYS A 18 0.50 -17.42 -16.10
CA LYS A 18 1.44 -16.93 -15.08
C LYS A 18 1.38 -15.42 -14.96
N PHE A 19 1.33 -14.70 -16.08
CA PHE A 19 1.27 -13.24 -16.08
C PHE A 19 -0.07 -12.73 -15.54
N GLU A 20 -1.17 -13.42 -15.83
CA GLU A 20 -2.48 -13.10 -15.25
C GLU A 20 -2.46 -13.20 -13.73
N LYS A 21 -1.87 -14.27 -13.16
CA LYS A 21 -1.74 -14.41 -11.70
C LYS A 21 -0.90 -13.30 -11.07
N LEU A 22 0.22 -12.94 -11.68
CA LEU A 22 1.07 -11.86 -11.19
C LEU A 22 0.36 -10.50 -11.25
N ARG A 23 -0.42 -10.26 -12.30
CA ARG A 23 -1.26 -9.06 -12.45
C ARG A 23 -2.32 -8.99 -11.36
N ASP A 24 -3.02 -10.09 -11.10
CA ASP A 24 -4.04 -10.17 -10.06
C ASP A 24 -3.44 -9.98 -8.66
N GLU A 25 -2.28 -10.58 -8.38
CA GLU A 25 -1.55 -10.39 -7.13
C GLU A 25 -1.14 -8.93 -6.94
N LEU A 26 -0.59 -8.28 -7.96
CA LEU A 26 -0.24 -6.86 -7.93
C LEU A 26 -1.47 -6.00 -7.66
N LYS A 27 -2.55 -6.23 -8.40
CA LYS A 27 -3.79 -5.47 -8.26
C LYS A 27 -4.38 -5.56 -6.87
N ILE A 28 -4.44 -6.77 -6.29
CA ILE A 28 -4.90 -6.97 -4.91
C ILE A 28 -3.99 -6.23 -3.93
N ALA A 29 -2.67 -6.32 -4.11
CA ALA A 29 -1.71 -5.68 -3.22
C ALA A 29 -1.80 -4.15 -3.27
N VAL A 30 -1.96 -3.56 -4.46
CA VAL A 30 -2.19 -2.12 -4.66
C VAL A 30 -3.46 -1.68 -3.93
N CYS A 31 -4.56 -2.40 -4.12
CA CYS A 31 -5.83 -2.05 -3.48
C CYS A 31 -5.73 -2.16 -1.95
N GLN A 32 -5.12 -3.22 -1.43
CA GLN A 32 -4.88 -3.37 0.00
C GLN A 32 -4.06 -2.22 0.56
N TYR A 33 -2.94 -1.87 -0.09
CA TYR A 33 -2.11 -0.75 0.33
C TYR A 33 -2.91 0.56 0.34
N SER A 34 -3.60 0.87 -0.77
CA SER A 34 -4.40 2.10 -0.91
C SER A 34 -5.45 2.23 0.20
N ASP A 35 -6.23 1.17 0.43
CA ASP A 35 -7.26 1.17 1.47
C ASP A 35 -6.67 1.32 2.87
N TYR A 36 -5.63 0.56 3.21
CA TYR A 36 -5.07 0.60 4.56
C TYR A 36 -4.28 1.87 4.85
N ASN A 37 -3.63 2.47 3.83
CA ASN A 37 -3.01 3.77 3.93
C ASN A 37 -4.05 4.86 4.24
N ASP A 38 -5.18 4.86 3.52
CA ASP A 38 -6.26 5.82 3.76
C ASP A 38 -6.89 5.64 5.16
N TYR A 39 -7.20 4.39 5.55
CA TYR A 39 -7.76 4.12 6.88
C TYR A 39 -6.81 4.53 8.02
N TRP A 40 -5.53 4.21 7.90
CA TRP A 40 -4.53 4.62 8.88
C TRP A 40 -4.40 6.15 8.92
N GLY A 41 -4.32 6.82 7.78
CA GLY A 41 -4.27 8.28 7.68
C GLY A 41 -5.49 8.97 8.32
N MET A 42 -6.71 8.45 8.11
CA MET A 42 -7.91 8.94 8.77
C MET A 42 -7.85 8.79 10.30
N LEU A 43 -7.30 7.68 10.79
CA LEU A 43 -7.17 7.41 12.22
C LEU A 43 -6.07 8.27 12.88
N GLU A 44 -4.96 8.50 12.20
CA GLU A 44 -3.90 9.44 12.63
C GLU A 44 -4.46 10.87 12.72
N GLY A 45 -5.15 11.34 11.68
CA GLY A 45 -5.75 12.68 11.67
C GLY A 45 -6.80 12.87 12.76
N LEU A 46 -7.62 11.83 13.02
CA LEU A 46 -8.56 11.84 14.14
C LEU A 46 -7.85 11.83 15.50
N LEU A 47 -6.75 11.06 15.63
CA LEU A 47 -5.95 11.00 16.84
C LEU A 47 -5.34 12.36 17.18
N GLU A 48 -4.76 13.03 16.20
CA GLU A 48 -4.19 14.38 16.36
C GLU A 48 -5.29 15.39 16.75
N SER A 49 -6.40 15.42 16.01
CA SER A 49 -7.53 16.31 16.30
C SER A 49 -8.13 16.08 17.69
N TYR A 50 -8.15 14.82 18.15
CA TYR A 50 -8.63 14.46 19.48
C TYR A 50 -7.64 14.87 20.58
N ASP A 51 -6.33 14.72 20.35
CA ASP A 51 -5.29 15.18 21.27
C ASP A 51 -5.41 16.69 21.54
N GLU A 52 -5.53 17.49 20.46
CA GLU A 52 -5.74 18.95 20.53
C GLU A 52 -7.04 19.30 21.27
N SER A 53 -8.12 18.58 21.00
CA SER A 53 -9.39 18.75 21.70
C SER A 53 -9.26 18.48 23.21
N LEU A 54 -8.48 17.49 23.61
CA LEU A 54 -8.22 17.23 25.03
C LEU A 54 -7.37 18.33 25.65
N GLU A 55 -6.36 18.84 24.96
CA GLU A 55 -5.55 19.97 25.43
C GLU A 55 -6.44 21.18 25.77
N HIS A 56 -7.41 21.49 24.91
CA HIS A 56 -8.29 22.63 25.08
C HIS A 56 -9.45 22.43 26.08
N TYR A 57 -10.10 21.26 26.06
CA TYR A 57 -11.36 21.05 26.77
C TYR A 57 -11.25 20.15 28.01
N ASP A 58 -10.18 19.35 28.15
CA ASP A 58 -9.94 18.47 29.29
C ASP A 58 -8.43 18.39 29.60
N PHE A 59 -7.81 19.56 29.82
CA PHE A 59 -6.36 19.72 30.02
C PHE A 59 -5.79 18.77 31.09
N GLU A 60 -6.54 18.49 32.16
CA GLU A 60 -6.13 17.54 33.20
C GLU A 60 -5.99 16.11 32.65
N ALA A 61 -6.90 15.67 31.78
CA ALA A 61 -6.81 14.38 31.11
C ALA A 61 -5.64 14.32 30.13
N TRP A 62 -5.40 15.40 29.39
CA TRP A 62 -4.27 15.55 28.46
C TRP A 62 -2.92 15.54 29.20
N PHE A 63 -2.74 16.45 30.16
CA PHE A 63 -1.49 16.62 30.92
C PHE A 63 -1.12 15.40 31.76
N SER A 64 -2.12 14.71 32.32
CA SER A 64 -1.87 13.49 33.10
C SER A 64 -1.56 12.26 32.26
N GLY A 65 -1.65 12.34 30.92
CA GLY A 65 -1.40 11.22 30.01
C GLY A 65 -2.26 9.99 30.30
N GLY A 66 -3.42 10.17 30.94
CA GLY A 66 -4.24 9.05 31.40
C GLY A 66 -3.78 8.38 32.72
N GLY A 67 -3.10 9.14 33.59
CA GLY A 67 -2.59 8.73 34.91
C GLY A 67 -3.68 8.31 35.93
N LYS A 68 -3.26 7.91 37.14
CA LYS A 68 -4.09 7.13 38.09
C LYS A 68 -5.45 7.74 38.45
N ASP A 69 -5.60 9.06 38.47
CA ASP A 69 -6.86 9.78 38.77
C ASP A 69 -7.81 9.96 37.56
N SER A 70 -7.33 9.70 36.35
CA SER A 70 -8.10 9.92 35.11
C SER A 70 -8.70 8.62 34.53
N ARG A 71 -8.48 7.47 35.17
CA ARG A 71 -8.95 6.13 34.75
C ARG A 71 -10.49 6.00 34.63
N GLY A 72 -11.23 6.98 35.15
CA GLY A 72 -12.69 7.07 35.07
C GLY A 72 -13.25 7.93 33.93
N LYS A 73 -12.48 8.86 33.36
CA LYS A 73 -13.00 9.78 32.35
C LYS A 73 -13.11 9.06 30.99
N LEU A 74 -14.28 9.17 30.37
CA LEU A 74 -14.55 8.58 29.04
C LEU A 74 -13.56 9.09 27.99
N THR A 75 -13.10 10.33 28.13
CA THR A 75 -12.14 11.00 27.24
C THR A 75 -10.78 10.29 27.19
N VAL A 76 -10.22 9.94 28.35
CA VAL A 76 -8.97 9.17 28.44
C VAL A 76 -9.11 7.77 27.84
N ARG A 77 -10.28 7.13 27.99
CA ARG A 77 -10.52 5.81 27.40
C ARG A 77 -10.64 5.90 25.88
N ALA A 78 -11.35 6.90 25.37
CA ALA A 78 -11.45 7.16 23.94
C ALA A 78 -10.06 7.40 23.34
N MET A 79 -9.23 8.22 23.98
CA MET A 79 -7.84 8.46 23.53
C MET A 79 -7.02 7.17 23.48
N LYS A 80 -7.11 6.35 24.53
CA LYS A 80 -6.40 5.06 24.59
C LYS A 80 -6.85 4.11 23.50
N MET A 81 -8.16 3.99 23.28
CA MET A 81 -8.71 3.12 22.23
C MET A 81 -8.32 3.62 20.84
N LEU A 82 -8.35 4.93 20.62
CA LEU A 82 -7.95 5.55 19.36
C LEU A 82 -6.47 5.26 19.07
N ARG A 83 -5.55 5.56 20.00
CA ARG A 83 -4.12 5.21 19.88
C ARG A 83 -3.90 3.73 19.58
N LEU A 84 -4.59 2.84 20.29
CA LEU A 84 -4.47 1.39 20.08
C LEU A 84 -4.95 0.98 18.68
N THR A 85 -6.06 1.56 18.22
CA THR A 85 -6.64 1.25 16.91
C THR A 85 -5.77 1.80 15.80
N THR A 86 -5.28 3.03 15.93
CA THR A 86 -4.35 3.65 14.97
C THR A 86 -3.08 2.83 14.85
N GLY A 87 -2.48 2.38 15.96
CA GLY A 87 -1.30 1.51 15.92
C GLY A 87 -1.56 0.16 15.22
N LEU A 88 -2.72 -0.46 15.43
CA LEU A 88 -3.09 -1.69 14.71
C LEU A 88 -3.23 -1.45 13.20
N PHE A 89 -3.81 -0.31 12.80
CA PHE A 89 -3.93 0.04 11.38
C PHE A 89 -2.60 0.41 10.74
N GLN A 90 -1.68 1.01 11.50
CA GLN A 90 -0.29 1.20 11.06
C GLN A 90 0.37 -0.14 10.76
N GLU A 91 0.27 -1.13 11.66
CA GLU A 91 0.83 -2.47 11.42
C GLU A 91 0.21 -3.15 10.18
N ILE A 92 -1.10 -2.98 9.95
CA ILE A 92 -1.78 -3.51 8.76
C ILE A 92 -1.31 -2.79 7.49
N HIS A 93 -1.18 -1.46 7.53
CA HIS A 93 -0.63 -0.64 6.46
C HIS A 93 0.78 -1.10 6.09
N ASP A 94 1.67 -1.24 7.06
CA ASP A 94 3.07 -1.65 6.84
C ASP A 94 3.16 -3.06 6.22
N LEU A 95 2.27 -3.96 6.63
CA LEU A 95 2.15 -5.30 6.03
C LEU A 95 1.63 -5.23 4.59
N ALA A 96 0.73 -4.31 4.27
CA ALA A 96 0.21 -4.11 2.93
C ALA A 96 1.28 -3.54 1.99
N GLU A 97 2.07 -2.58 2.46
CA GLU A 97 3.24 -2.05 1.73
C GLU A 97 4.23 -3.18 1.39
N LEU A 98 4.56 -4.02 2.38
CA LEU A 98 5.46 -5.16 2.16
C LEU A 98 4.91 -6.16 1.12
N ARG A 99 3.59 -6.39 1.11
CA ARG A 99 2.94 -7.25 0.11
C ARG A 99 3.01 -6.63 -1.28
N LEU A 100 2.78 -5.33 -1.39
CA LEU A 100 2.91 -4.60 -2.65
C LEU A 100 4.34 -4.68 -3.18
N LYS A 101 5.35 -4.51 -2.31
CA LYS A 101 6.76 -4.68 -2.70
C LYS A 101 7.03 -6.07 -3.24
N ARG A 102 6.58 -7.11 -2.53
CA ARG A 102 6.76 -8.50 -2.98
C ARG A 102 6.09 -8.77 -4.33
N ALA A 103 4.89 -8.22 -4.56
CA ALA A 103 4.20 -8.38 -5.83
C ALA A 103 5.00 -7.75 -6.99
N VAL A 104 5.57 -6.56 -6.77
CA VAL A 104 6.48 -5.92 -7.74
C VAL A 104 7.74 -6.76 -7.94
N ASP A 105 8.41 -7.18 -6.86
CA ASP A 105 9.63 -8.00 -6.93
C ASP A 105 9.38 -9.32 -7.71
N ASN A 106 8.24 -9.99 -7.50
CA ASN A 106 7.85 -11.19 -8.25
C ASN A 106 7.73 -10.93 -9.76
N ILE A 107 7.25 -9.76 -10.17
CA ILE A 107 7.16 -9.36 -11.57
C ILE A 107 8.56 -9.11 -12.16
N LEU A 108 9.47 -8.50 -11.40
CA LEU A 108 10.87 -8.34 -11.80
C LEU A 108 11.55 -9.70 -12.02
N GLU A 109 11.38 -10.62 -11.07
CA GLU A 109 11.92 -11.99 -11.14
C GLU A 109 11.34 -12.80 -12.30
N ALA A 110 10.11 -12.51 -12.72
CA ALA A 110 9.47 -13.15 -13.86
C ALA A 110 10.04 -12.70 -15.22
N GLY A 111 10.84 -11.62 -15.24
CA GLY A 111 11.60 -11.16 -16.41
C GLY A 111 10.96 -10.02 -17.19
N GLU A 112 11.67 -9.53 -18.19
CA GLU A 112 11.32 -8.35 -18.99
C GLU A 112 9.94 -8.45 -19.65
N GLU A 113 9.57 -9.63 -20.13
CA GLU A 113 8.27 -9.87 -20.78
C GLU A 113 7.10 -9.67 -19.81
N ALA A 114 7.22 -10.19 -18.59
CA ALA A 114 6.22 -10.00 -17.53
C ALA A 114 6.09 -8.52 -17.14
N GLN A 115 7.23 -7.82 -17.01
CA GLN A 115 7.24 -6.40 -16.68
C GLN A 115 6.52 -5.56 -17.75
N LYS A 116 6.82 -5.80 -19.03
CA LYS A 116 6.16 -5.10 -20.14
C LYS A 116 4.66 -5.39 -20.20
N GLU A 117 4.26 -6.63 -19.95
CA GLU A 117 2.84 -7.04 -20.02
C GLU A 117 2.00 -6.55 -18.83
N ILE A 118 2.61 -6.41 -17.65
CA ILE A 118 1.89 -6.05 -16.41
C ILE A 118 2.05 -4.57 -16.06
N LEU A 119 3.29 -4.06 -16.10
CA LEU A 119 3.61 -2.67 -15.75
C LEU A 119 3.54 -1.74 -16.97
N GLY A 120 3.74 -2.28 -18.17
CA GLY A 120 3.85 -1.49 -19.41
C GLY A 120 5.25 -0.94 -19.68
N LEU A 121 6.24 -1.28 -18.85
CA LEU A 121 7.64 -0.89 -19.00
C LEU A 121 8.56 -1.88 -18.26
N GLU A 122 9.84 -1.85 -18.62
CA GLU A 122 10.89 -2.53 -17.87
C GLU A 122 11.42 -1.58 -16.79
N ILE A 123 11.60 -2.09 -15.58
CA ILE A 123 12.17 -1.40 -14.43
C ILE A 123 13.22 -2.26 -13.74
N ASN A 124 14.15 -1.62 -13.02
CA ASN A 124 15.18 -2.28 -12.24
C ASN A 124 14.95 -2.08 -10.73
N GLN A 125 15.79 -2.71 -9.90
CA GLN A 125 15.66 -2.60 -8.45
C GLN A 125 15.77 -1.16 -7.93
N GLU A 126 16.58 -0.31 -8.57
CA GLU A 126 16.71 1.10 -8.18
C GLU A 126 15.40 1.87 -8.38
N VAL A 127 14.66 1.60 -9.46
CA VAL A 127 13.33 2.18 -9.68
C VAL A 127 12.33 1.65 -8.66
N VAL A 128 12.39 0.35 -8.32
CA VAL A 128 11.56 -0.23 -7.24
C VAL A 128 11.82 0.50 -5.93
N ASP A 129 13.07 0.67 -5.52
CA ASP A 129 13.40 1.34 -4.26
C ASP A 129 12.81 2.77 -4.23
N ARG A 130 12.90 3.51 -5.35
CA ARG A 130 12.32 4.86 -5.48
C ARG A 130 10.78 4.89 -5.45
N ILE A 131 10.11 3.86 -5.98
CA ILE A 131 8.65 3.71 -5.91
C ILE A 131 8.23 3.61 -4.45
N PHE A 132 8.93 2.79 -3.65
CA PHE A 132 8.60 2.58 -2.24
C PHE A 132 9.02 3.76 -1.35
N GLU A 133 10.12 4.44 -1.68
CA GLU A 133 10.50 5.69 -1.01
C GLU A 133 9.48 6.82 -1.17
N GLN A 134 8.74 6.84 -2.29
CA GLN A 134 7.75 7.87 -2.62
C GLN A 134 6.30 7.35 -2.58
N LEU A 135 6.07 6.17 -2.00
CA LEU A 135 4.76 5.51 -2.11
C LEU A 135 3.64 6.32 -1.46
N TYR A 136 3.96 7.15 -0.48
CA TYR A 136 3.03 8.08 0.16
C TYR A 136 2.48 9.16 -0.78
N ASP A 137 3.12 9.41 -1.93
CA ASP A 137 2.63 10.33 -2.99
C ASP A 137 1.55 9.67 -3.87
N LEU A 138 1.30 8.36 -3.71
CA LEU A 138 0.25 7.66 -4.44
C LEU A 138 -1.13 8.15 -3.95
N GLU A 139 -1.85 8.85 -4.83
CA GLU A 139 -3.18 9.34 -4.52
C GLU A 139 -4.18 8.18 -4.33
N TYR A 140 -5.00 8.27 -3.28
CA TYR A 140 -6.10 7.34 -3.06
C TYR A 140 -7.13 7.46 -4.19
N ARG A 141 -7.52 6.33 -4.79
CA ARG A 141 -8.60 6.23 -5.76
C ARG A 141 -9.60 5.18 -5.30
N TYR A 142 -10.86 5.58 -5.18
CA TYR A 142 -11.95 4.67 -4.83
C TYR A 142 -12.22 3.78 -6.05
N HIS A 143 -12.33 2.45 -5.85
CA HIS A 143 -12.43 1.40 -6.88
C HIS A 143 -11.10 0.75 -7.30
N MET A 144 -11.13 -0.59 -7.38
CA MET A 144 -9.92 -1.40 -7.60
C MET A 144 -9.22 -1.12 -8.94
N GLU A 145 -9.97 -0.92 -10.02
CA GLU A 145 -9.36 -0.63 -11.33
C GLU A 145 -8.67 0.73 -11.32
N GLU A 146 -9.31 1.75 -10.77
CA GLU A 146 -8.76 3.11 -10.72
C GLU A 146 -7.50 3.16 -9.85
N ALA A 147 -7.49 2.46 -8.71
CA ALA A 147 -6.32 2.33 -7.84
C ALA A 147 -5.17 1.62 -8.55
N TYR A 148 -5.46 0.54 -9.27
CA TYR A 148 -4.46 -0.20 -10.04
C TYR A 148 -3.87 0.64 -11.18
N GLU A 149 -4.72 1.29 -11.98
CA GLU A 149 -4.30 2.18 -13.05
C GLU A 149 -3.47 3.36 -12.50
N GLY A 150 -3.90 3.95 -11.38
CA GLY A 150 -3.17 5.02 -10.70
C GLY A 150 -1.79 4.58 -10.22
N PHE A 151 -1.67 3.36 -9.69
CA PHE A 151 -0.37 2.80 -9.36
C PHE A 151 0.52 2.62 -10.60
N LEU A 152 -0.03 2.13 -11.71
CA LEU A 152 0.75 1.99 -12.95
C LEU A 152 1.22 3.34 -13.51
N GLU A 153 0.39 4.39 -13.42
CA GLU A 153 0.77 5.77 -13.75
C GLU A 153 1.90 6.25 -12.84
N PHE A 154 1.78 6.05 -11.53
CA PHE A 154 2.80 6.39 -10.55
C PHE A 154 4.14 5.69 -10.84
N VAL A 155 4.13 4.39 -11.14
CA VAL A 155 5.34 3.63 -11.51
C VAL A 155 6.02 4.24 -12.75
N LYS A 156 5.24 4.59 -13.78
CA LYS A 156 5.77 5.21 -15.01
C LYS A 156 6.37 6.58 -14.73
N ASP A 157 5.73 7.37 -13.89
CA ASP A 157 6.22 8.69 -13.50
C ASP A 157 7.53 8.61 -12.72
N ILE A 158 7.64 7.67 -11.77
CA ILE A 158 8.88 7.45 -11.02
C ILE A 158 10.00 6.94 -11.94
N ALA A 159 9.70 5.99 -12.83
CA ALA A 159 10.67 5.46 -13.78
C ALA A 159 11.17 6.54 -14.77
N GLY A 160 10.31 7.48 -15.17
CA GLY A 160 10.65 8.58 -16.08
C GLY A 160 11.41 9.76 -15.44
N LYS A 161 11.39 9.89 -14.12
CA LYS A 161 12.18 10.90 -13.39
C LYS A 161 13.65 10.48 -13.35
N GLU A 162 14.56 11.34 -13.81
CA GLU A 162 16.00 11.21 -13.51
C GLU A 162 16.24 11.38 -12.00
N LYS A 163 17.30 10.74 -11.48
CA LYS A 163 17.68 10.83 -10.08
C LYS A 163 18.03 12.29 -9.74
N PRO A 164 17.49 12.89 -8.66
CA PRO A 164 17.88 14.24 -8.25
C PRO A 164 19.36 14.34 -7.87
#